data_AF-A0A8T5QYE8-F1
#
_entry.id   AF-A0A8T5QYE8-F1
#
_cell.length_a   1.000
_cell.length_b   1.000
_cell.length_c   1.000
_cell.angle_alpha   90.00
_cell.angle_beta   90.00
_cell.angle_gamma   90.00
#
_symmetry.space_group_name_H-M   'P 1'
#
loop_
_entity.id
_entity.type
_entity.pdbx_description
1 polymer ?
#
loop_
_entity_poly.entity_id
_entity_poly.type
_entity_poly.pdbx_seq_one_letter_code
_entity_poly.pdbx_strand_id
1 'polypeptide(L)'
;KYLIKRDYEMAVKQYFMNLRFINNKSKDNDKKNILRTWPTFNIKVNDYEFKKIINEYKNTKSWIKTYQKIPSYLRQMFIIAYQSYLWNECVKLLIKEKVGKDNIEVIPYSIDELYFSKIQIKDIPKTFQTISQKISSKIHESKIIQKVLDEEKISIPEFKIYKSGNFFKTHEREVIIYPKDFELMKPIKDGLTYSIVAKFTLPKGSYATIVMKRLFGK
;
A
#
# COMPACT_ATOMS: atom_id res chain seq x y z
N LYS A 1 -3.68 5.46 6.57
CA LYS A 1 -4.93 5.66 7.35
C LYS A 1 -4.73 6.50 8.62
N TYR A 2 -4.11 6.01 9.71
CA TYR A 2 -4.05 6.73 11.00
C TYR A 2 -3.51 8.18 10.94
N LEU A 3 -2.50 8.44 10.10
CA LEU A 3 -1.96 9.81 9.93
C LEU A 3 -2.98 10.81 9.37
N ILE A 4 -3.86 10.38 8.47
CA ILE A 4 -4.93 11.21 7.92
C ILE A 4 -5.88 11.62 9.06
N LYS A 5 -6.24 10.64 9.90
CA LYS A 5 -7.07 10.82 11.10
C LYS A 5 -6.36 11.48 12.28
N ARG A 6 -5.11 11.93 12.10
CA ARG A 6 -4.25 12.54 13.15
C ARG A 6 -4.02 11.66 14.38
N ASP A 7 -4.23 10.36 14.25
CA ASP A 7 -3.96 9.37 15.29
C ASP A 7 -2.49 8.93 15.23
N TYR A 8 -1.62 9.78 15.78
CA TYR A 8 -0.18 9.52 15.78
C TYR A 8 0.22 8.37 16.71
N GLU A 9 -0.56 8.11 17.75
CA GLU A 9 -0.34 6.97 18.65
C GLU A 9 -0.44 5.67 17.88
N MET A 10 -1.58 5.47 17.21
CA MET A 10 -1.80 4.26 16.43
C MET A 10 -0.86 4.18 15.22
N ALA A 11 -0.45 5.31 14.64
CA ALA A 11 0.57 5.31 13.60
C ALA A 11 1.91 4.75 14.09
N VAL A 12 2.37 5.14 15.29
CA VAL A 12 3.61 4.60 15.89
C VAL A 12 3.41 3.14 16.31
N LYS A 13 2.28 2.79 16.92
CA LYS A 13 1.97 1.42 17.32
C LYS A 13 1.98 0.46 16.12
N GLN A 14 1.34 0.86 15.01
CA GLN A 14 1.31 0.10 13.77
C GLN A 14 2.68 -0.05 13.12
N TYR A 15 3.53 0.97 13.20
CA TYR A 15 4.92 0.85 12.77
C TYR A 15 5.58 -0.34 13.48
N PHE A 16 5.55 -0.39 14.80
CA PHE A 16 6.13 -1.51 15.55
C PHE A 16 5.46 -2.85 15.22
N MET A 17 4.13 -2.92 15.15
CA MET A 17 3.39 -4.16 14.86
C MET A 17 3.82 -4.80 13.54
N ASN A 18 4.08 -4.00 12.51
CA ASN A 18 4.33 -4.49 11.15
C ASN A 18 5.81 -4.70 10.80
N LEU A 19 6.75 -4.32 11.69
CA LEU A 19 8.16 -4.62 11.48
C LEU A 19 8.39 -6.14 11.45
N ARG A 20 9.11 -6.60 10.43
CA ARG A 20 9.53 -7.99 10.30
C ARG A 20 11.04 -8.03 10.25
N PHE A 21 11.64 -8.84 11.10
CA PHE A 21 13.07 -9.01 11.14
C PHE A 21 13.43 -10.46 10.78
N ILE A 22 14.28 -10.64 9.77
CA ILE A 22 14.83 -11.95 9.43
C ILE A 22 16.09 -12.12 10.26
N ASN A 23 16.15 -13.20 11.05
CA ASN A 23 17.32 -13.58 11.86
C ASN A 23 17.80 -12.52 12.89
N ASN A 24 16.94 -11.60 13.33
CA ASN A 24 17.30 -10.62 14.38
C ASN A 24 16.39 -10.74 15.61
N LYS A 25 16.66 -11.77 16.42
CA LYS A 25 15.91 -12.08 17.64
C LYS A 25 15.87 -10.94 18.65
N SER A 26 16.94 -10.13 18.72
CA SER A 26 17.03 -9.00 19.66
C SER A 26 16.00 -7.92 19.32
N LYS A 27 15.96 -7.47 18.06
CA LYS A 27 14.95 -6.49 17.60
C LYS A 27 13.52 -7.04 17.70
N ASP A 28 13.32 -8.33 17.41
CA ASP A 28 12.03 -8.97 17.60
C ASP A 28 11.56 -8.96 19.06
N ASN A 29 12.48 -9.23 20.00
CA ASN A 29 12.18 -9.19 21.43
C ASN A 29 11.86 -7.77 21.89
N ASP A 30 12.65 -6.78 21.49
CA ASP A 30 12.38 -5.37 21.80
C ASP A 30 11.02 -4.92 21.27
N LYS A 31 10.70 -5.24 20.01
CA LYS A 31 9.38 -5.00 19.42
C LYS A 31 8.26 -5.62 20.28
N LYS A 32 8.37 -6.89 20.64
CA LYS A 32 7.36 -7.58 21.47
C LYS A 32 7.19 -6.91 22.83
N ASN A 33 8.29 -6.54 23.48
CA ASN A 33 8.26 -5.87 24.77
C ASN A 33 7.63 -4.47 24.70
N ILE A 34 7.97 -3.69 23.65
CA ILE A 34 7.38 -2.37 23.39
C ILE A 34 5.86 -2.49 23.25
N LEU A 35 5.38 -3.45 22.46
CA LEU A 35 3.95 -3.65 22.25
C LEU A 35 3.23 -4.13 23.53
N ARG A 36 3.87 -4.99 24.33
CA ARG A 36 3.32 -5.49 25.60
C ARG A 36 3.15 -4.39 26.65
N THR A 37 4.03 -3.39 26.65
CA THR A 37 4.05 -2.32 27.66
C THR A 37 3.52 -1.00 27.13
N TRP A 38 2.77 -1.03 26.03
CA TRP A 38 2.19 0.16 25.43
C TRP A 38 1.10 0.77 26.34
N PRO A 39 1.05 2.10 26.55
CA PRO A 39 2.00 3.15 26.14
C PRO A 39 3.00 3.56 27.25
N THR A 40 3.11 2.81 28.35
CA THR A 40 3.93 3.20 29.51
C THR A 40 5.43 2.98 29.27
N PHE A 41 5.79 1.94 28.52
CA PHE A 41 7.16 1.60 28.13
C PHE A 41 8.11 1.40 29.31
N ASN A 42 7.65 0.78 30.40
CA ASN A 42 8.45 0.44 31.58
C ASN A 42 9.39 -0.76 31.33
N ILE A 43 10.20 -0.65 30.28
CA ILE A 43 11.12 -1.67 29.80
C ILE A 43 12.44 -1.04 29.38
N LYS A 44 13.49 -1.86 29.35
CA LYS A 44 14.74 -1.58 28.65
C LYS A 44 14.60 -2.03 27.19
N VAL A 45 14.97 -1.14 26.26
CA VAL A 45 15.02 -1.41 24.82
C VAL A 45 16.50 -1.36 24.41
N ASN A 46 16.98 -2.39 23.72
CA ASN A 46 18.37 -2.51 23.32
C ASN A 46 18.64 -1.86 21.97
N ASP A 47 17.72 -2.01 21.02
CA ASP A 47 17.81 -1.41 19.69
C ASP A 47 17.83 0.12 19.78
N TYR A 48 18.85 0.71 19.17
CA TYR A 48 19.08 2.15 19.23
C TYR A 48 17.95 2.97 18.59
N GLU A 49 17.44 2.53 17.44
CA GLU A 49 16.37 3.26 16.73
C GLU A 49 15.07 3.22 17.53
N PHE A 50 14.72 2.05 18.06
CA PHE A 50 13.54 1.87 18.90
C PHE A 50 13.66 2.69 20.17
N LYS A 51 14.82 2.64 20.83
CA LYS A 51 15.09 3.43 22.03
C LYS A 51 14.94 4.92 21.77
N LYS A 52 15.44 5.42 20.63
CA LYS A 52 15.27 6.83 20.22
C LYS A 52 13.81 7.21 20.05
N ILE A 53 13.00 6.36 19.42
CA ILE A 53 11.55 6.59 19.24
C ILE A 53 10.85 6.62 20.61
N ILE A 54 11.04 5.59 21.44
CA ILE A 54 10.36 5.46 22.74
C ILE A 54 10.78 6.56 23.72
N ASN A 55 12.07 6.92 23.76
CA ASN A 55 12.54 8.00 24.63
C ASN A 55 11.94 9.35 24.24
N GLU A 56 11.70 9.61 22.95
CA GLU A 56 11.01 10.83 22.53
C GLU A 56 9.61 10.92 23.14
N TYR A 57 8.87 9.81 23.18
CA TYR A 57 7.57 9.79 23.85
C TYR A 57 7.70 9.99 25.37
N LYS A 58 8.64 9.30 26.02
CA LYS A 58 8.86 9.44 27.47
C LYS A 58 9.15 10.88 27.87
N ASN A 59 9.97 11.58 27.08
CA ASN A 59 10.42 12.94 27.35
C ASN A 59 9.35 13.99 27.02
N THR A 60 8.59 13.80 25.94
CA THR A 60 7.71 14.85 25.40
C THR A 60 6.23 14.58 25.61
N LYS A 61 5.85 13.33 25.92
CA LYS A 61 4.47 12.82 25.93
C LYS A 61 3.70 13.12 24.65
N SER A 62 4.42 13.29 23.52
CA SER A 62 3.88 13.78 22.26
C SER A 62 4.04 12.76 21.15
N TRP A 63 2.94 12.08 20.78
CA TRP A 63 2.96 11.05 19.74
C TRP A 63 3.38 11.56 18.36
N ILE A 64 3.10 12.83 18.03
CA ILE A 64 3.55 13.42 16.77
C ILE A 64 5.08 13.54 16.73
N LYS A 65 5.71 14.00 17.82
CA LYS A 65 7.17 14.07 17.94
C LYS A 65 7.79 12.67 17.91
N THR A 66 7.17 11.71 18.59
CA THR A 66 7.55 10.29 18.55
C THR A 66 7.49 9.72 17.13
N TYR A 67 6.39 9.95 16.41
CA TYR A 67 6.25 9.53 15.02
C TYR A 67 7.33 10.12 14.12
N GLN A 68 7.68 11.39 14.31
CA GLN A 68 8.75 12.06 13.57
C GLN A 68 10.16 11.46 13.81
N LYS A 69 10.35 10.61 14.84
CA LYS A 69 11.61 9.87 15.04
C LYS A 69 11.74 8.60 14.21
N ILE A 70 10.64 8.05 13.69
CA ILE A 70 10.70 6.94 12.72
C ILE A 70 11.46 7.44 11.48
N PRO A 71 12.36 6.67 10.86
CA PRO A 71 13.09 7.12 9.66
C PRO A 71 12.18 7.71 8.57
N SER A 72 12.55 8.85 8.00
CA SER A 72 11.69 9.62 7.08
C SER A 72 11.26 8.84 5.85
N TYR A 73 12.16 8.00 5.30
CA TYR A 73 11.86 7.14 4.16
C TYR A 73 10.76 6.11 4.47
N LEU A 74 10.77 5.50 5.68
CA LEU A 74 9.72 4.57 6.12
C LEU A 74 8.39 5.28 6.30
N ARG A 75 8.42 6.46 6.94
CA ARG A 75 7.23 7.31 7.09
C ARG A 75 6.60 7.63 5.74
N GLN A 76 7.42 8.00 4.75
CA GLN A 76 6.94 8.29 3.40
C GLN A 76 6.46 7.02 2.66
N MET A 77 7.12 5.88 2.87
CA MET A 77 6.70 4.59 2.32
C MET A 77 5.28 4.23 2.77
N PHE A 78 4.93 4.44 4.04
CA PHE A 78 3.57 4.17 4.54
C PHE A 78 2.51 5.09 3.90
N ILE A 79 2.87 6.34 3.63
CA ILE A 79 2.00 7.29 2.91
C ILE A 79 1.76 6.83 1.48
N ILE A 80 2.82 6.47 0.75
CA ILE A 80 2.73 5.99 -0.64
C ILE A 80 1.94 4.68 -0.71
N ALA A 81 2.11 3.77 0.26
CA ALA A 81 1.36 2.52 0.32
C ALA A 81 -0.14 2.76 0.51
N TYR A 82 -0.52 3.63 1.46
CA TYR A 82 -1.94 3.96 1.66
C TYR A 82 -2.55 4.70 0.47
N GLN A 83 -1.78 5.60 -0.16
CA GLN A 83 -2.21 6.27 -1.38
C GLN A 83 -2.42 5.28 -2.54
N SER A 84 -1.56 4.27 -2.66
CA SER A 84 -1.69 3.22 -3.67
C SER A 84 -2.90 2.33 -3.43
N TYR A 85 -3.22 2.04 -2.17
CA TYR A 85 -4.45 1.36 -1.79
C TYR A 85 -5.69 2.11 -2.27
N LEU A 86 -5.82 3.40 -1.93
CA LEU A 86 -6.97 4.21 -2.38
C LEU A 86 -7.08 4.29 -3.92
N TRP A 87 -5.93 4.37 -4.60
CA TRP A 87 -5.90 4.36 -6.06
C TRP A 87 -6.39 3.01 -6.62
N ASN A 88 -5.99 1.88 -6.02
CA ASN A 88 -6.48 0.56 -6.43
C ASN A 88 -8.00 0.46 -6.25
N GLU A 89 -8.56 0.95 -5.13
CA GLU A 89 -10.02 0.96 -4.91
C GLU A 89 -10.76 1.78 -5.98
N CYS A 90 -10.21 2.94 -6.35
CA CYS A 90 -10.78 3.75 -7.43
C CYS A 90 -10.78 2.99 -8.77
N VAL A 91 -9.66 2.34 -9.10
CA VAL A 91 -9.53 1.58 -10.35
C VAL A 91 -10.43 0.34 -10.37
N LYS A 92 -10.60 -0.36 -9.24
CA LYS A 92 -11.56 -1.47 -9.12
C LYS A 92 -12.98 -1.01 -9.44
N LEU A 93 -13.40 0.12 -8.88
CA LEU A 93 -14.71 0.72 -9.18
C LEU A 93 -14.84 1.11 -10.65
N LEU A 94 -13.82 1.79 -11.20
CA LEU A 94 -13.79 2.19 -12.61
C LEU A 94 -13.94 0.99 -13.54
N ILE A 95 -13.16 -0.08 -13.34
CA ILE A 95 -13.24 -1.30 -14.14
C ILE A 95 -14.62 -1.93 -14.02
N LYS A 96 -15.15 -2.01 -12.79
CA LYS A 96 -16.48 -2.59 -12.52
C LYS A 96 -17.61 -1.83 -13.22
N GLU A 97 -17.55 -0.50 -13.27
CA GLU A 97 -18.51 0.32 -14.01
C GLU A 97 -18.43 0.08 -15.53
N LYS A 98 -17.22 -0.20 -16.06
CA LYS A 98 -17.00 -0.37 -17.50
C LYS A 98 -17.37 -1.74 -18.04
N VAL A 99 -17.06 -2.81 -17.31
CA VAL A 99 -17.28 -4.18 -17.81
C VAL A 99 -18.40 -4.92 -17.09
N GLY A 100 -18.90 -4.40 -15.96
CA GLY A 100 -19.86 -5.11 -15.13
C GLY A 100 -19.21 -6.20 -14.27
N LYS A 101 -19.88 -6.58 -13.17
CA LYS A 101 -19.33 -7.49 -12.15
C LYS A 101 -19.02 -8.88 -12.71
N ASP A 102 -19.86 -9.42 -13.59
CA ASP A 102 -19.75 -10.79 -14.09
C ASP A 102 -18.51 -10.99 -15.00
N ASN A 103 -18.04 -9.90 -15.59
CA ASN A 103 -16.84 -9.85 -16.43
C ASN A 103 -15.56 -9.58 -15.65
N ILE A 104 -15.61 -9.55 -14.32
CA ILE A 104 -14.44 -9.42 -13.46
C ILE A 104 -14.07 -10.79 -12.89
N GLU A 105 -12.79 -11.10 -12.98
CA GLU A 105 -12.13 -12.17 -12.23
C GLU A 105 -11.42 -11.55 -11.03
N VAL A 106 -11.71 -12.07 -9.84
CA VAL A 106 -11.17 -11.58 -8.58
C VAL A 106 -10.15 -12.58 -8.06
N ILE A 107 -8.91 -12.15 -7.88
CA ILE A 107 -7.83 -12.98 -7.34
C ILE A 107 -7.46 -12.44 -5.96
N PRO A 108 -7.78 -13.17 -4.88
CA PRO A 108 -7.38 -12.76 -3.54
C PRO A 108 -5.87 -12.85 -3.36
N TYR A 109 -5.32 -11.95 -2.57
CA TYR A 109 -3.93 -12.04 -2.09
C TYR A 109 -3.83 -11.59 -0.63
N SER A 110 -2.63 -11.65 -0.07
CA SER A 110 -2.40 -11.56 1.38
C SER A 110 -2.93 -10.31 2.09
N ILE A 111 -3.23 -9.23 1.37
CA ILE A 111 -3.67 -7.96 1.95
C ILE A 111 -4.88 -7.33 1.25
N ASP A 112 -5.36 -7.89 0.13
CA ASP A 112 -6.48 -7.35 -0.66
C ASP A 112 -6.87 -8.31 -1.81
N GLU A 113 -7.69 -7.85 -2.74
CA GLU A 113 -8.12 -8.52 -3.97
C GLU A 113 -7.58 -7.81 -5.22
N LEU A 114 -7.23 -8.56 -6.26
CA LEU A 114 -6.89 -8.03 -7.59
C LEU A 114 -8.04 -8.27 -8.56
N TYR A 115 -8.36 -7.25 -9.36
CA TYR A 115 -9.47 -7.29 -10.31
C TYR A 115 -8.92 -7.37 -11.72
N PHE A 116 -9.26 -8.43 -12.44
CA PHE A 116 -8.89 -8.63 -13.84
C PHE A 116 -10.13 -8.71 -14.71
N SER A 117 -10.14 -7.98 -15.83
CA SER A 117 -11.23 -8.09 -16.79
C SER A 117 -11.09 -9.38 -17.61
N LYS A 118 -12.21 -10.08 -17.79
CA LYS A 118 -12.35 -11.24 -18.70
C LYS A 118 -12.54 -10.81 -20.16
N ILE A 119 -12.96 -9.56 -20.37
CA ILE A 119 -13.19 -8.96 -21.69
C ILE A 119 -12.26 -7.77 -21.92
N GLN A 120 -12.13 -7.36 -23.18
CA GLN A 120 -11.43 -6.11 -23.49
C GLN A 120 -12.21 -4.91 -22.94
N ILE A 121 -11.53 -4.04 -22.19
CA ILE A 121 -12.14 -2.83 -21.65
C ILE A 121 -12.10 -1.73 -22.70
N LYS A 122 -13.27 -1.28 -23.16
CA LYS A 122 -13.40 -0.13 -24.07
C LYS A 122 -13.59 1.17 -23.27
N ASP A 123 -13.10 2.28 -23.82
CA ASP A 123 -13.35 3.64 -23.32
C ASP A 123 -12.95 3.88 -21.85
N ILE A 124 -11.87 3.23 -21.40
CA ILE A 124 -11.27 3.46 -20.08
C ILE A 124 -10.17 4.53 -20.19
N PRO A 125 -10.05 5.47 -19.23
CA PRO A 125 -8.94 6.41 -19.25
C PRO A 125 -7.60 5.67 -19.15
N LYS A 126 -6.62 6.14 -19.91
CA LYS A 126 -5.26 5.57 -19.92
C LYS A 126 -4.62 5.62 -18.54
N THR A 127 -4.79 6.74 -17.84
CA THR A 127 -4.26 6.96 -16.50
C THR A 127 -5.37 7.35 -15.53
N PHE A 128 -5.10 7.14 -14.24
CA PHE A 128 -5.91 7.63 -13.14
C PHE A 128 -5.01 8.28 -12.11
N GLN A 129 -5.46 9.38 -11.53
CA GLN A 129 -4.66 10.16 -10.59
C GLN A 129 -4.68 9.59 -9.17
N THR A 130 -3.53 9.60 -8.49
CA THR A 130 -3.47 9.25 -7.06
C THR A 130 -4.10 10.33 -6.19
N ILE A 131 -4.84 9.91 -5.15
CA ILE A 131 -5.55 10.86 -4.27
C ILE A 131 -4.57 11.64 -3.40
N SER A 132 -4.69 12.97 -3.42
CA SER A 132 -3.90 13.89 -2.60
C SER A 132 -4.71 15.17 -2.31
N GLN A 133 -4.16 16.06 -1.48
CA GLN A 133 -4.77 17.37 -1.20
C GLN A 133 -4.84 18.32 -2.42
N LYS A 134 -3.99 18.10 -3.45
CA LYS A 134 -3.90 18.93 -4.66
C LYS A 134 -4.46 18.18 -5.87
N ILE A 135 -5.37 17.24 -5.64
CA ILE A 135 -5.95 16.45 -6.71
C ILE A 135 -6.74 17.36 -7.64
N SER A 136 -6.54 17.18 -8.94
CA SER A 136 -7.29 17.85 -10.01
C SER A 136 -7.87 16.75 -10.88
N SER A 137 -9.04 16.25 -10.49
CA SER A 137 -9.69 15.12 -11.14
C SER A 137 -10.75 15.59 -12.14
N LYS A 138 -10.94 14.84 -13.21
CA LYS A 138 -12.07 15.05 -14.13
C LYS A 138 -13.38 14.66 -13.43
N ILE A 139 -14.52 15.19 -13.86
CA ILE A 139 -15.84 14.96 -13.24
C ILE A 139 -16.12 13.47 -12.97
N HIS A 140 -15.83 12.59 -13.93
CA HIS A 140 -16.06 11.15 -13.77
C HIS A 140 -15.14 10.53 -12.69
N GLU A 141 -13.86 10.89 -12.68
CA GLU A 141 -12.92 10.46 -11.63
C GLU A 141 -13.35 11.00 -10.27
N SER A 142 -13.83 12.25 -10.20
CA SER A 142 -14.29 12.85 -8.95
C SER A 142 -15.40 12.06 -8.28
N LYS A 143 -16.36 11.51 -9.05
CA LYS A 143 -17.43 10.66 -8.52
C LYS A 143 -16.89 9.36 -7.91
N ILE A 144 -15.97 8.71 -8.63
CA ILE A 144 -15.33 7.46 -8.18
C ILE A 144 -14.50 7.72 -6.92
N ILE A 145 -13.68 8.79 -6.93
CA ILE A 145 -12.86 9.20 -5.79
C ILE A 145 -13.75 9.48 -4.58
N GLN A 146 -14.83 10.25 -4.76
CA GLN A 146 -15.74 10.58 -3.66
C GLN A 146 -16.32 9.32 -3.02
N LYS A 147 -16.75 8.34 -3.83
CA LYS A 147 -17.26 7.06 -3.34
C LYS A 147 -16.23 6.31 -2.48
N VAL A 148 -14.98 6.22 -2.92
CA VAL A 148 -13.89 5.58 -2.15
C VAL A 148 -13.62 6.34 -0.85
N LEU A 149 -13.61 7.68 -0.89
CA LEU A 149 -13.41 8.52 0.29
C LEU A 149 -14.53 8.33 1.32
N ASP A 150 -15.78 8.24 0.87
CA ASP A 150 -16.95 8.00 1.72
C ASP A 150 -16.89 6.61 2.38
N GLU A 151 -16.55 5.57 1.60
CA GLU A 151 -16.35 4.21 2.12
C GLU A 151 -15.22 4.14 3.17
N GLU A 152 -14.12 4.86 2.93
CA GLU A 152 -13.00 4.96 3.88
C GLU A 152 -13.26 5.93 5.06
N LYS A 153 -14.37 6.68 5.01
CA LYS A 153 -14.76 7.73 5.97
C LYS A 153 -13.66 8.77 6.15
N ILE A 154 -13.19 9.33 5.04
CA ILE A 154 -12.15 10.35 4.98
C ILE A 154 -12.52 11.44 3.95
N SER A 155 -11.92 12.61 4.08
CA SER A 155 -12.14 13.77 3.22
C SER A 155 -10.81 14.32 2.67
N ILE A 156 -10.86 15.00 1.53
CA ILE A 156 -9.67 15.60 0.89
C ILE A 156 -8.86 16.52 1.84
N PRO A 157 -9.48 17.39 2.67
CA PRO A 157 -8.73 18.22 3.61
C PRO A 157 -7.86 17.45 4.61
N GLU A 158 -8.22 16.22 4.97
CA GLU A 158 -7.49 15.42 5.95
C GLU A 158 -6.13 14.92 5.41
N PHE A 159 -5.93 14.92 4.10
CA PHE A 159 -4.63 14.63 3.46
C PHE A 159 -3.58 15.71 3.74
N LYS A 160 -3.95 16.85 4.34
CA LYS A 160 -3.04 17.93 4.77
C LYS A 160 -2.22 17.56 6.01
N ILE A 161 -1.27 16.63 5.85
CA ILE A 161 -0.57 15.99 6.98
C ILE A 161 0.79 16.62 7.34
N TYR A 162 1.08 17.83 6.85
CA TYR A 162 2.42 18.45 6.93
C TYR A 162 3.06 18.47 8.32
N LYS A 163 2.25 18.55 9.39
CA LYS A 163 2.73 18.51 10.78
C LYS A 163 3.51 17.23 11.10
N SER A 164 3.25 16.10 10.41
CA SER A 164 3.98 14.84 10.59
C SER A 164 5.32 14.79 9.83
N GLY A 165 5.66 15.84 9.07
CA GLY A 165 6.80 15.85 8.17
C GLY A 165 6.63 14.93 6.95
N ASN A 166 5.40 14.64 6.55
CA ASN A 166 5.06 13.88 5.36
C ASN A 166 4.07 14.64 4.47
N PHE A 167 3.91 14.18 3.24
CA PHE A 167 2.94 14.71 2.30
C PHE A 167 2.55 13.67 1.26
N PHE A 168 1.31 13.78 0.77
CA PHE A 168 0.84 13.02 -0.39
C PHE A 168 1.24 13.75 -1.67
N LYS A 169 1.81 13.00 -2.63
CA LYS A 169 2.16 13.51 -3.96
C LYS A 169 1.12 13.06 -4.97
N THR A 170 0.73 13.96 -5.87
CA THR A 170 -0.14 13.61 -6.99
C THR A 170 0.68 12.94 -8.09
N HIS A 171 0.23 11.80 -8.58
CA HIS A 171 0.84 11.04 -9.67
C HIS A 171 -0.24 10.50 -10.59
N GLU A 172 0.01 10.54 -11.90
CA GLU A 172 -0.76 9.77 -12.89
C GLU A 172 -0.19 8.34 -12.93
N ARG A 173 -1.08 7.35 -12.91
CA ARG A 173 -0.70 5.94 -13.03
C ARG A 173 -1.52 5.28 -14.12
N GLU A 174 -0.89 4.45 -14.93
CA GLU A 174 -1.59 3.67 -15.96
C GLU A 174 -2.60 2.72 -15.32
N VAL A 175 -3.82 2.70 -15.85
CA VAL A 175 -4.93 1.90 -15.32
C VAL A 175 -4.83 0.45 -15.79
N ILE A 176 -4.45 0.27 -17.05
CA ILE A 176 -4.26 -1.05 -17.66
C ILE A 176 -2.84 -1.11 -18.22
N ILE A 177 -2.15 -2.20 -17.89
CA ILE A 177 -0.82 -2.51 -18.39
C ILE A 177 -0.91 -3.84 -19.13
N TYR A 178 -0.56 -3.82 -20.42
CA TYR A 178 -0.37 -5.02 -21.21
C TYR A 178 1.13 -5.34 -21.27
N PRO A 179 1.55 -6.52 -20.80
CA PRO A 179 2.93 -6.95 -20.97
C PRO A 179 3.30 -6.98 -22.46
N LYS A 180 4.46 -6.42 -22.81
CA LYS A 180 4.99 -6.46 -24.18
C LYS A 180 5.83 -7.72 -24.38
N ASP A 181 5.96 -8.16 -25.63
CA ASP A 181 6.82 -9.29 -26.01
C ASP A 181 6.54 -10.54 -25.17
N PHE A 182 5.26 -10.83 -24.96
CA PHE A 182 4.82 -11.90 -24.08
C PHE A 182 5.02 -13.27 -24.74
N GLU A 183 5.85 -14.12 -24.14
CA GLU A 183 6.09 -15.49 -24.53
C GLU A 183 5.89 -16.43 -23.33
N LEU A 184 5.14 -17.51 -23.54
CA LEU A 184 5.00 -18.59 -22.56
C LEU A 184 5.55 -19.88 -23.19
N MET A 185 6.67 -20.37 -22.65
CA MET A 185 7.28 -21.60 -23.14
C MET A 185 6.52 -22.83 -22.64
N LYS A 186 6.65 -23.95 -23.36
CA LYS A 186 6.06 -25.22 -22.93
C LYS A 186 6.60 -25.64 -21.55
N PRO A 187 5.78 -26.24 -20.68
CA PRO A 187 6.25 -26.76 -19.40
C PRO A 187 7.35 -27.80 -19.60
N ILE A 188 8.42 -27.66 -18.82
CA ILE A 188 9.55 -28.59 -18.78
C ILE A 188 9.39 -29.44 -17.51
N LYS A 189 9.35 -30.76 -17.67
CA LYS A 189 9.28 -31.68 -16.52
C LYS A 189 10.65 -31.76 -15.85
N ASP A 190 10.67 -31.56 -14.54
CA ASP A 190 11.85 -31.68 -13.69
C ASP A 190 11.51 -32.59 -12.49
N GLY A 191 11.82 -33.88 -12.64
CA GLY A 191 11.42 -34.93 -11.71
C GLY A 191 9.89 -35.03 -11.57
N LEU A 192 9.40 -34.75 -10.36
CA LEU A 192 7.97 -34.71 -10.02
C LEU A 192 7.33 -33.32 -10.20
N THR A 193 8.10 -32.34 -10.65
CA THR A 193 7.65 -30.95 -10.81
C THR A 193 7.68 -30.51 -12.27
N TYR A 194 7.00 -29.40 -12.56
CA TYR A 194 7.05 -28.75 -13.86
C TYR A 194 7.53 -27.30 -13.68
N SER A 195 8.44 -26.91 -14.56
CA SER A 195 8.93 -25.53 -14.68
C SER A 195 8.37 -24.89 -15.95
N ILE A 196 7.91 -23.66 -15.85
CA ILE A 196 7.41 -22.87 -16.99
C ILE A 196 8.21 -21.57 -17.05
N VAL A 197 8.67 -21.21 -18.25
CA VAL A 197 9.35 -19.94 -18.49
C VAL A 197 8.37 -18.97 -19.16
N ALA A 198 8.11 -17.85 -18.49
CA ALA A 198 7.36 -16.72 -19.04
C ALA A 198 8.33 -15.55 -19.28
N LYS A 199 8.32 -14.99 -20.49
CA LYS A 199 9.09 -13.79 -20.84
C LYS A 199 8.13 -12.68 -21.21
N PHE A 200 8.39 -11.48 -20.72
CA PHE A 200 7.63 -10.28 -21.05
C PHE A 200 8.34 -9.03 -20.54
N THR A 201 8.01 -7.89 -21.14
CA THR A 201 8.51 -6.57 -20.73
C THR A 201 7.39 -5.78 -20.06
N LEU A 202 7.71 -5.13 -18.94
CA LEU A 202 6.78 -4.26 -18.21
C LEU A 202 7.33 -2.83 -18.08
N PRO A 203 6.46 -1.80 -18.04
CA PRO A 203 6.89 -0.44 -17.75
C PRO A 203 7.35 -0.31 -16.30
N LYS A 204 8.18 0.70 -16.04
CA LYS A 204 8.67 1.02 -14.69
C LYS A 204 7.50 1.20 -13.71
N GLY A 205 7.64 0.64 -12.50
CA GLY A 205 6.60 0.70 -11.47
C GLY A 205 5.54 -0.41 -11.57
N SER A 206 5.65 -1.30 -12.57
CA SER A 206 4.86 -2.53 -12.64
C SER A 206 5.54 -3.67 -11.89
N TYR A 207 4.75 -4.66 -11.47
CA TYR A 207 5.25 -5.83 -10.76
C TYR A 207 4.95 -7.11 -11.54
N ALA A 208 5.98 -7.89 -11.84
CA ALA A 208 5.84 -9.18 -12.53
C ALA A 208 4.90 -10.15 -11.79
N THR A 209 4.83 -10.04 -10.46
CA THR A 209 3.92 -10.82 -9.62
C THR A 209 2.45 -10.65 -9.99
N ILE A 210 2.04 -9.48 -10.51
CA ILE A 210 0.66 -9.24 -10.97
C ILE A 210 0.37 -10.02 -12.26
N VAL A 211 1.34 -10.09 -13.17
CA VAL A 211 1.24 -10.92 -14.39
C VAL A 211 1.15 -12.39 -14.02
N MET A 212 1.99 -12.85 -13.11
CA MET A 212 1.96 -14.24 -12.63
C MET A 212 0.61 -14.57 -11.97
N LYS A 213 0.08 -13.67 -11.14
CA LYS A 213 -1.26 -13.81 -10.55
C LYS A 213 -2.34 -13.93 -11.62
N ARG A 214 -2.30 -13.09 -12.67
CA ARG A 214 -3.24 -13.15 -13.78
C ARG A 214 -3.19 -14.49 -14.53
N LEU A 215 -1.99 -15.03 -14.75
CA LEU A 215 -1.79 -16.26 -15.52
C LEU A 215 -2.19 -17.51 -14.74
N PHE A 216 -1.89 -17.56 -13.44
CA PHE A 216 -1.96 -18.79 -12.66
C PHE A 216 -3.02 -18.79 -11.56
N GLY A 217 -3.74 -17.69 -11.35
CA GLY A 217 -4.85 -17.64 -10.40
C GLY A 217 -4.43 -17.72 -8.92
N LYS A 218 -3.14 -17.59 -8.61
CA LYS A 218 -2.55 -17.74 -7.27
C LYS A 218 -1.65 -16.59 -6.90
#